data_AF-A0A9Q9Y3V8-F1
#
_entry.id   AF-A0A9Q9Y3V8-F1
#
_cell.length_a   1.000
_cell.length_b   1.000
_cell.length_c   1.000
_cell.angle_alpha   90.00
_cell.angle_beta   90.00
_cell.angle_gamma   90.00
#
_symmetry.space_group_name_H-M   'P 1'
#
loop_
_entity.id
_entity.type
_entity.pdbx_description
1 polymer ?
#
loop_
_entity_poly.entity_id
_entity_poly.type
_entity_poly.pdbx_seq_one_letter_code
_entity_poly.pdbx_strand_id
1 'polypeptide(L)'
;MVGEASNVSQAKLCVFQDAVPHIALLGSGGGQRAMVGLLGSLVQLDKAGLLDCVLYLSGVSGSTWCMASLYQEPDWSTKLETVKDKIIKRLSGPGVSWGNALAKLKKYYYEKDHFSLTDVWAVMVVTEYVKEIDEHTLTEKQNQHSEDLFPIYTVIDKQCKQSKEEKDAWFEISPHEAGYSLTGAFVKTSSFGSQFENGSKKKPQPETDMLYLQALCGSAVADEDEIKKFLWQKINDFLEHLSHLGMFEEMREEYQKAAPAKKGYQVLMDLVDMNLTVLNGKDPSDLDQSIRKTLNDVSIRICKCMVQWIWGRKYDFLQNMNNKRVPSTLLKSETRDYEDAGLLLNSPYFSVLRKERNIDLIISLDFSEGDPFMTVREAAEMCKKLKIPFPEVNIPSEDVEKPKDFYVFKGKNAPTVIHIPLFNVVNCGDDIETWSNKYRTFQGPYSAEMITELMEVAGKNISNNREKLLEQIQAVMK
;
A
#
# COMPACT_ATOMS: atom_id res chain seq x y z
N MET A 1 -0.43 -58.75 -8.95
CA MET A 1 0.32 -57.55 -9.35
C MET A 1 -0.47 -56.87 -10.45
N VAL A 2 -1.20 -55.82 -10.09
CA VAL A 2 -2.02 -54.95 -10.97
C VAL A 2 -1.82 -53.51 -10.48
N GLY A 3 -1.77 -52.56 -11.42
CA GLY A 3 -1.98 -51.12 -11.23
C GLY A 3 -0.68 -50.32 -11.25
N GLU A 4 -0.23 -49.77 -12.38
CA GLU A 4 -0.65 -48.48 -12.98
C GLU A 4 -0.56 -47.28 -12.00
N ALA A 5 0.42 -46.41 -12.25
CA ALA A 5 0.38 -45.01 -11.87
C ALA A 5 0.81 -44.18 -13.09
N SER A 6 -0.07 -43.26 -13.45
CA SER A 6 -0.18 -42.49 -14.68
C SER A 6 0.95 -41.48 -14.89
N ASN A 7 1.46 -41.46 -16.12
CA ASN A 7 2.29 -40.39 -16.69
C ASN A 7 1.46 -39.09 -16.77
N VAL A 8 1.91 -38.03 -16.07
CA VAL A 8 1.51 -36.66 -16.38
C VAL A 8 2.48 -36.15 -17.44
N SER A 9 1.97 -35.84 -18.63
CA SER A 9 2.75 -35.25 -19.72
C SER A 9 3.18 -33.82 -19.36
N GLN A 10 4.43 -33.65 -18.93
CA GLN A 10 5.12 -32.37 -19.00
C GLN A 10 5.32 -32.01 -20.47
N ALA A 11 4.38 -31.24 -21.03
CA ALA A 11 4.63 -30.53 -22.27
C ALA A 11 5.68 -29.46 -21.99
N LYS A 12 6.96 -29.75 -22.30
CA LYS A 12 8.00 -28.73 -22.43
C LYS A 12 7.63 -27.84 -23.60
N LEU A 13 6.87 -26.77 -23.36
CA LEU A 13 6.79 -25.66 -24.30
C LEU A 13 8.17 -24.99 -24.33
N CYS A 14 8.92 -25.19 -25.41
CA CYS A 14 10.01 -24.29 -25.77
C CYS A 14 9.35 -23.00 -26.28
N VAL A 15 9.06 -22.06 -25.38
CA VAL A 15 8.56 -20.74 -25.75
C VAL A 15 9.76 -19.88 -26.14
N PHE A 16 9.74 -19.32 -27.36
CA PHE A 16 10.70 -18.27 -27.73
C PHE A 16 10.41 -17.03 -26.88
N GLN A 17 11.45 -16.28 -26.48
CA GLN A 17 11.31 -15.15 -25.54
C GLN A 17 10.25 -14.11 -25.99
N ASP A 18 10.03 -13.94 -27.30
CA ASP A 18 9.04 -13.02 -27.87
C ASP A 18 7.58 -13.54 -27.86
N ALA A 19 7.36 -14.80 -27.48
CA ALA A 19 6.05 -15.46 -27.48
C ALA A 19 5.41 -15.56 -26.08
N VAL A 20 6.14 -15.19 -25.02
CA VAL A 20 5.61 -15.18 -23.64
C VAL A 20 4.74 -13.93 -23.44
N PRO A 21 3.44 -14.06 -23.11
CA PRO A 21 2.57 -12.90 -22.90
C PRO A 21 2.96 -12.15 -21.62
N HIS A 22 2.87 -10.82 -21.66
CA HIS A 22 3.03 -10.00 -20.47
C HIS A 22 1.71 -9.93 -19.70
N ILE A 23 1.66 -10.59 -18.54
CA ILE A 23 0.46 -10.68 -17.70
C ILE A 23 0.63 -9.84 -16.44
N ALA A 24 -0.36 -9.00 -16.14
CA ALA A 24 -0.43 -8.23 -14.90
C ALA A 24 -1.61 -8.68 -14.04
N LEU A 25 -1.36 -8.89 -12.75
CA LEU A 25 -2.37 -9.13 -11.72
C LEU A 25 -2.57 -7.87 -10.90
N LEU A 26 -3.83 -7.44 -10.77
CA LEU A 26 -4.21 -6.20 -10.11
C LEU A 26 -5.08 -6.53 -8.89
N GLY A 27 -4.70 -6.00 -7.73
CA GLY A 27 -5.50 -6.01 -6.52
C GLY A 27 -6.10 -4.65 -6.24
N SER A 28 -7.43 -4.57 -6.21
CA SER A 28 -8.16 -3.35 -5.85
C SER A 28 -7.96 -2.98 -4.37
N GLY A 29 -8.38 -1.78 -3.95
CA GLY A 29 -8.40 -1.40 -2.54
C GLY A 29 -9.61 -1.97 -1.77
N GLY A 30 -9.57 -1.85 -0.44
CA GLY A 30 -10.61 -2.38 0.46
C GLY A 30 -10.13 -2.76 1.86
N GLY A 31 -9.10 -2.10 2.39
CA GLY A 31 -8.55 -2.40 3.72
C GLY A 31 -8.20 -3.88 3.93
N GLN A 32 -8.55 -4.43 5.09
CA GLN A 32 -8.23 -5.83 5.39
C GLN A 32 -8.99 -6.84 4.49
N ARG A 33 -10.17 -6.46 3.96
CA ARG A 33 -10.89 -7.28 2.96
C ARG A 33 -10.01 -7.54 1.74
N ALA A 34 -9.42 -6.48 1.18
CA ALA A 34 -8.54 -6.59 0.02
C ALA A 34 -7.23 -7.33 0.37
N MET A 35 -6.65 -7.08 1.54
CA MET A 35 -5.44 -7.78 1.99
C MET A 35 -5.65 -9.31 2.03
N VAL A 36 -6.73 -9.75 2.67
CA VAL A 36 -7.04 -11.18 2.85
C VAL A 36 -7.54 -11.79 1.55
N GLY A 37 -8.37 -11.07 0.80
CA GLY A 37 -8.86 -11.49 -0.51
C GLY A 37 -7.72 -11.75 -1.50
N LEU A 38 -6.78 -10.81 -1.62
CA LEU A 38 -5.61 -10.97 -2.48
C LEU A 38 -4.76 -12.17 -2.06
N LEU A 39 -4.52 -12.37 -0.76
CA LEU A 39 -3.77 -13.53 -0.26
C LEU A 39 -4.45 -14.86 -0.66
N GLY A 40 -5.78 -14.95 -0.49
CA GLY A 40 -6.56 -16.13 -0.88
C GLY A 40 -6.50 -16.40 -2.39
N SER A 41 -6.63 -15.36 -3.21
CA SER A 41 -6.53 -15.48 -4.67
C SER A 41 -5.14 -15.90 -5.14
N LEU A 42 -4.07 -15.33 -4.56
CA LEU A 42 -2.68 -15.70 -4.89
C LEU A 42 -2.39 -17.17 -4.55
N VAL A 43 -2.80 -17.62 -3.36
CA VAL A 43 -2.67 -19.03 -2.94
C VAL A 43 -3.37 -19.97 -3.92
N GLN A 44 -4.55 -19.57 -4.41
CA GLN A 44 -5.27 -20.40 -5.35
C GLN A 44 -4.71 -20.34 -6.78
N LEU A 45 -4.11 -19.21 -7.19
CA LEU A 45 -3.37 -19.11 -8.46
C LEU A 45 -2.14 -20.02 -8.47
N ASP A 46 -1.41 -20.07 -7.36
CA ASP A 46 -0.28 -21.00 -7.15
C ASP A 46 -0.73 -22.46 -7.26
N LYS A 47 -1.76 -22.86 -6.51
CA LYS A 47 -2.37 -24.20 -6.60
C LYS A 47 -2.88 -24.55 -8.00
N ALA A 48 -3.33 -23.56 -8.76
CA ALA A 48 -3.79 -23.76 -10.13
C ALA A 48 -2.64 -23.94 -11.14
N GLY A 49 -1.39 -23.64 -10.74
CA GLY A 49 -0.21 -23.59 -11.60
C GLY A 49 -0.21 -22.39 -12.54
N LEU A 50 -0.82 -21.27 -12.13
CA LEU A 50 -1.00 -20.07 -12.95
C LEU A 50 -0.25 -18.85 -12.41
N LEU A 51 0.27 -18.91 -11.17
CA LEU A 51 0.99 -17.78 -10.57
C LEU A 51 2.28 -17.44 -11.35
N ASP A 52 3.03 -18.46 -11.78
CA ASP A 52 4.28 -18.32 -12.54
C ASP A 52 4.09 -17.69 -13.93
N CYS A 53 2.84 -17.58 -14.40
CA CYS A 53 2.54 -16.88 -15.66
C CYS A 53 2.47 -15.36 -15.49
N VAL A 54 2.37 -14.86 -14.27
CA VAL A 54 2.17 -13.44 -13.98
C VAL A 54 3.52 -12.73 -13.86
N LEU A 55 3.67 -11.59 -14.56
CA LEU A 55 4.88 -10.79 -14.53
C LEU A 55 4.79 -9.64 -13.52
N TYR A 56 3.64 -8.98 -13.43
CA TYR A 56 3.44 -7.81 -12.57
C TYR A 56 2.37 -8.07 -11.51
N LEU A 57 2.65 -7.68 -10.27
CA LEU A 57 1.66 -7.58 -9.20
C LEU A 57 1.50 -6.12 -8.80
N SER A 58 0.37 -5.51 -9.14
CA SER A 58 0.08 -4.13 -8.73
C SER A 58 -1.08 -4.06 -7.76
N GLY A 59 -0.97 -3.20 -6.75
CA GLY A 59 -1.98 -3.07 -5.70
C GLY A 59 -2.27 -1.62 -5.31
N VAL A 60 -3.53 -1.38 -4.96
CA VAL A 60 -4.03 -0.15 -4.31
C VAL A 60 -4.43 -0.47 -2.88
N SER A 61 -4.24 0.48 -1.96
CA SER A 61 -4.77 0.41 -0.59
C SER A 61 -4.51 -0.94 0.09
N GLY A 62 -5.51 -1.58 0.69
CA GLY A 62 -5.38 -2.86 1.39
C GLY A 62 -4.65 -4.00 0.64
N SER A 63 -4.72 -4.06 -0.70
CA SER A 63 -3.93 -5.03 -1.48
C SER A 63 -2.42 -4.83 -1.28
N THR A 64 -1.97 -3.59 -1.10
CA THR A 64 -0.56 -3.29 -0.80
C THR A 64 -0.10 -3.83 0.54
N TRP A 65 -1.01 -4.03 1.50
CA TRP A 65 -0.67 -4.63 2.80
C TRP A 65 -0.36 -6.12 2.66
N CYS A 66 -1.09 -6.80 1.77
CA CYS A 66 -0.80 -8.18 1.39
C CYS A 66 0.54 -8.27 0.67
N MET A 67 0.76 -7.42 -0.35
CA MET A 67 2.04 -7.36 -1.07
C MET A 67 3.20 -7.14 -0.11
N ALA A 68 3.16 -6.08 0.71
CA ALA A 68 4.19 -5.82 1.73
C ALA A 68 4.50 -7.03 2.60
N SER A 69 3.47 -7.80 3.01
CA SER A 69 3.66 -9.01 3.82
C SER A 69 4.31 -10.16 3.05
N LEU A 70 4.06 -10.29 1.75
CA LEU A 70 4.64 -11.31 0.89
C LEU A 70 6.12 -11.01 0.61
N TYR A 71 6.43 -9.79 0.18
CA TYR A 71 7.78 -9.36 -0.21
C TYR A 71 8.73 -9.15 0.99
N GLN A 72 8.30 -9.44 2.22
CA GLN A 72 9.25 -9.63 3.32
C GLN A 72 10.10 -10.89 3.15
N GLU A 73 9.52 -11.92 2.54
CA GLU A 73 10.12 -13.23 2.33
C GLU A 73 10.75 -13.30 0.93
N PRO A 74 12.07 -13.56 0.82
CA PRO A 74 12.72 -13.77 -0.47
C PRO A 74 12.06 -14.91 -1.25
N ASP A 75 11.87 -14.74 -2.55
CA ASP A 75 11.26 -15.71 -3.47
C ASP A 75 9.99 -16.35 -2.87
N TRP A 76 9.07 -15.50 -2.38
CA TRP A 76 7.88 -15.93 -1.65
C TRP A 76 6.97 -16.82 -2.49
N SER A 77 6.92 -16.60 -3.82
CA SER A 77 6.09 -17.35 -4.77
C SER A 77 6.36 -18.85 -4.68
N THR A 78 7.62 -19.24 -4.56
CA THR A 78 8.08 -20.64 -4.51
C THR A 78 7.69 -21.39 -3.22
N LYS A 79 7.26 -20.66 -2.19
CA LYS A 79 6.95 -21.17 -0.84
C LYS A 79 5.69 -20.53 -0.27
N LEU A 80 4.76 -20.14 -1.14
CA LEU A 80 3.60 -19.32 -0.80
C LEU A 80 2.76 -19.93 0.33
N GLU A 81 2.57 -21.24 0.39
CA GLU A 81 1.84 -21.88 1.50
C GLU A 81 2.47 -21.61 2.87
N THR A 82 3.81 -21.66 2.98
CA THR A 82 4.52 -21.35 4.23
C THR A 82 4.43 -19.87 4.57
N VAL A 83 4.56 -19.00 3.57
CA VAL A 83 4.46 -17.53 3.74
C VAL A 83 3.04 -17.16 4.19
N LYS A 84 2.02 -17.72 3.54
CA LYS A 84 0.61 -17.59 3.90
C LYS A 84 0.37 -17.99 5.36
N ASP A 85 0.87 -19.14 5.81
CA ASP A 85 0.70 -19.57 7.20
C ASP A 85 1.36 -18.61 8.20
N LYS A 86 2.54 -18.05 7.88
CA LYS A 86 3.19 -17.01 8.69
C LYS A 86 2.35 -15.75 8.78
N ILE A 87 1.81 -15.28 7.65
CA ILE A 87 0.95 -14.10 7.57
C ILE A 87 -0.32 -14.31 8.41
N ILE A 88 -1.03 -15.42 8.22
CA ILE A 88 -2.27 -15.71 8.97
C ILE A 88 -1.98 -15.81 10.48
N LYS A 89 -0.89 -16.49 10.86
CA LYS A 89 -0.48 -16.59 12.27
C LYS A 89 -0.22 -15.21 12.88
N ARG A 90 0.43 -14.32 12.14
CA ARG A 90 0.69 -12.93 12.58
C ARG A 90 -0.61 -12.13 12.71
N LEU A 91 -1.47 -12.17 11.70
CA LEU A 91 -2.75 -11.45 11.68
C LEU A 91 -3.71 -11.91 12.79
N SER A 92 -3.66 -13.21 13.13
CA SER A 92 -4.44 -13.81 14.22
C SER A 92 -3.79 -13.65 15.60
N GLY A 93 -2.58 -13.08 15.63
CA GLY A 93 -1.77 -12.91 16.83
C GLY A 93 -2.05 -11.60 17.58
N PRO A 94 -1.29 -11.34 18.65
CA PRO A 94 -1.36 -10.07 19.36
C PRO A 94 -0.95 -8.91 18.45
N GLY A 95 -1.54 -7.74 18.69
CA GLY A 95 -1.14 -6.49 18.02
C GLY A 95 0.23 -5.98 18.46
N VAL A 96 0.72 -5.01 17.71
CA VAL A 96 1.89 -4.22 18.09
C VAL A 96 1.61 -3.52 19.42
N SER A 97 2.57 -3.58 20.36
CA SER A 97 2.42 -2.89 21.64
C SER A 97 2.40 -1.37 21.45
N TRP A 98 1.65 -0.67 22.31
CA TRP A 98 1.60 0.79 22.30
C TRP A 98 2.98 1.44 22.46
N GLY A 99 3.87 0.86 23.28
CA GLY A 99 5.24 1.32 23.45
C GLY A 99 6.02 1.32 22.12
N ASN A 100 5.92 0.23 21.36
CA ASN A 100 6.59 0.10 20.06
C ASN A 100 5.98 1.05 19.02
N ALA A 101 4.66 1.18 18.98
CA ALA A 101 3.96 2.11 18.08
C ALA A 101 4.38 3.57 18.36
N LEU A 102 4.46 3.96 19.64
CA LEU A 102 4.90 5.31 20.04
C LEU A 102 6.39 5.55 19.76
N ALA A 103 7.24 4.55 19.98
CA ALA A 103 8.65 4.62 19.61
C ALA A 103 8.82 4.86 18.10
N LYS A 104 8.04 4.15 17.27
CA LYS A 104 8.02 4.33 15.82
C LYS A 104 7.52 5.73 15.41
N LEU A 105 6.48 6.24 16.07
CA LEU A 105 5.98 7.60 15.82
C LEU A 105 7.02 8.67 16.15
N LYS A 106 7.74 8.52 17.27
CA LYS A 106 8.84 9.41 17.66
C LYS A 106 9.96 9.37 16.61
N LYS A 107 10.31 8.19 16.11
CA LYS A 107 11.30 8.03 15.04
C LYS A 107 10.90 8.82 13.79
N TYR A 108 9.64 8.70 13.33
CA TYR A 108 9.13 9.52 12.23
C TYR A 108 9.19 11.02 12.50
N TYR A 109 8.86 11.44 13.72
CA TYR A 109 8.90 12.85 14.10
C TYR A 109 10.31 13.46 14.04
N TYR A 110 11.34 12.71 14.44
CA TYR A 110 12.71 13.22 14.53
C TYR A 110 13.54 13.03 13.26
N GLU A 111 13.29 11.97 12.48
CA GLU A 111 14.13 11.61 11.34
C GLU A 111 13.67 12.23 10.01
N LYS A 112 12.39 12.65 9.93
CA LYS A 112 11.82 13.20 8.69
C LYS A 112 11.75 14.72 8.74
N ASP A 113 12.09 15.37 7.64
CA ASP A 113 11.83 16.80 7.46
C ASP A 113 10.33 17.11 7.42
N HIS A 114 9.51 16.17 6.93
CA HIS A 114 8.07 16.31 6.75
C HIS A 114 7.32 15.23 7.51
N PHE A 115 6.79 15.62 8.67
CA PHE A 115 5.82 14.83 9.42
C PHE A 115 4.39 15.16 8.94
N SER A 116 3.54 14.14 8.84
CA SER A 116 2.20 14.20 8.27
C SER A 116 1.21 13.27 9.00
N LEU A 117 -0.07 13.35 8.66
CA LEU A 117 -1.08 12.43 9.20
C LEU A 117 -0.87 10.98 8.76
N THR A 118 -0.15 10.74 7.66
CA THR A 118 0.26 9.39 7.23
C THR A 118 1.15 8.72 8.27
N ASP A 119 2.04 9.47 8.93
CA ASP A 119 2.92 8.94 9.98
C ASP A 119 2.13 8.47 11.21
N VAL A 120 1.06 9.21 11.56
CA VAL A 120 0.16 8.86 12.66
C VAL A 120 -0.72 7.67 12.27
N TRP A 121 -1.26 7.68 11.04
CA TRP A 121 -2.08 6.60 10.48
C TRP A 121 -1.32 5.26 10.45
N ALA A 122 -0.04 5.31 10.07
CA ALA A 122 0.84 4.14 10.05
C ALA A 122 0.87 3.44 11.41
N VAL A 123 1.14 4.18 12.49
CA VAL A 123 1.35 3.59 13.83
C VAL A 123 0.06 3.27 14.57
N MET A 124 -1.04 3.97 14.27
CA MET A 124 -2.31 3.78 14.98
C MET A 124 -3.23 2.78 14.30
N VAL A 125 -3.22 2.74 12.96
CA VAL A 125 -4.24 2.02 12.20
C VAL A 125 -3.62 0.89 11.40
N VAL A 126 -2.58 1.16 10.60
CA VAL A 126 -1.97 0.09 9.79
C VAL A 126 -1.43 -1.03 10.67
N THR A 127 -0.68 -0.71 11.73
CA THR A 127 -0.19 -1.69 12.72
C THR A 127 -1.32 -2.50 13.39
N GLU A 128 -2.52 -1.93 13.53
CA GLU A 128 -3.68 -2.61 14.11
C GLU A 128 -4.16 -3.73 13.19
N TYR A 129 -4.16 -3.51 11.86
CA TYR A 129 -4.57 -4.49 10.86
C TYR A 129 -3.46 -5.47 10.48
N VAL A 130 -2.25 -4.97 10.20
CA VAL A 130 -1.15 -5.82 9.71
C VAL A 130 -0.40 -6.53 10.85
N LYS A 131 -0.61 -6.08 12.09
CA LYS A 131 -0.02 -6.63 13.33
C LYS A 131 1.52 -6.61 13.34
N GLU A 132 2.13 -5.61 12.73
CA GLU A 132 3.58 -5.50 12.56
C GLU A 132 4.07 -4.06 12.41
N ILE A 133 5.33 -3.80 12.79
CA ILE A 133 6.10 -2.63 12.37
C ILE A 133 7.20 -3.14 11.43
N ASP A 134 7.01 -2.95 10.13
CA ASP A 134 8.01 -3.30 9.12
C ASP A 134 8.86 -2.07 8.76
N GLU A 135 10.09 -2.04 9.28
CA GLU A 135 11.03 -0.95 9.02
C GLU A 135 11.92 -1.16 7.79
N HIS A 136 11.78 -2.29 7.08
CA HIS A 136 12.56 -2.52 5.88
C HIS A 136 12.16 -1.55 4.78
N THR A 137 13.12 -1.24 3.92
CA THR A 137 12.90 -0.38 2.76
C THR A 137 12.62 -1.21 1.51
N LEU A 138 12.00 -0.61 0.50
CA LEU A 138 11.66 -1.35 -0.72
C LEU A 138 12.93 -1.71 -1.52
N THR A 139 13.97 -0.87 -1.46
CA THR A 139 15.26 -1.16 -2.11
C THR A 139 16.08 -2.23 -1.40
N GLU A 140 15.96 -2.40 -0.08
CA GLU A 140 16.65 -3.48 0.67
C GLU A 140 16.26 -4.88 0.17
N LYS A 141 15.00 -5.03 -0.27
CA LYS A 141 14.43 -6.29 -0.73
C LYS A 141 14.60 -6.52 -2.24
N GLN A 142 15.02 -5.51 -3.00
CA GLN A 142 15.07 -5.53 -4.47
C GLN A 142 15.74 -6.77 -5.10
N ASN A 143 16.85 -7.25 -4.53
CA ASN A 143 17.62 -8.37 -5.08
C ASN A 143 17.25 -9.74 -4.49
N GLN A 144 16.14 -9.83 -3.74
CA GLN A 144 15.71 -11.04 -3.03
C GLN A 144 14.52 -11.74 -3.70
N HIS A 145 14.12 -11.26 -4.89
CA HIS A 145 12.84 -11.58 -5.53
C HIS A 145 13.05 -11.89 -7.02
N SER A 146 13.93 -12.84 -7.32
CA SER A 146 14.21 -13.24 -8.71
C SER A 146 13.11 -14.13 -9.29
N GLU A 147 12.41 -14.87 -8.44
CA GLU A 147 11.33 -15.79 -8.84
C GLU A 147 9.93 -15.21 -8.58
N ASP A 148 9.85 -13.97 -8.07
CA ASP A 148 8.58 -13.33 -7.71
C ASP A 148 8.10 -12.38 -8.81
N LEU A 149 6.79 -12.13 -8.80
CA LEU A 149 6.15 -11.10 -9.62
C LEU A 149 6.79 -9.74 -9.31
N PHE A 150 6.87 -8.84 -10.29
CA PHE A 150 7.38 -7.49 -10.07
C PHE A 150 6.35 -6.63 -9.32
N PRO A 151 6.62 -6.14 -8.09
CA PRO A 151 5.65 -5.40 -7.30
C PRO A 151 5.55 -3.93 -7.72
N ILE A 152 4.32 -3.44 -7.87
CA ILE A 152 4.02 -2.03 -8.15
C ILE A 152 2.97 -1.51 -7.15
N TYR A 153 3.43 -0.66 -6.23
CA TYR A 153 2.59 0.03 -5.27
C TYR A 153 2.11 1.35 -5.89
N THR A 154 0.83 1.69 -5.70
CA THR A 154 0.26 2.89 -6.33
C THR A 154 -0.33 3.85 -5.32
N VAL A 155 -0.02 5.13 -5.51
CA VAL A 155 -0.57 6.27 -4.78
C VAL A 155 -0.99 7.33 -5.80
N ILE A 156 -1.67 8.37 -5.34
CA ILE A 156 -1.97 9.54 -6.18
C ILE A 156 -1.32 10.77 -5.60
N ASP A 157 -1.02 11.71 -6.49
CA ASP A 157 -0.66 13.06 -6.11
C ASP A 157 -1.93 13.92 -5.94
N LYS A 158 -2.10 14.44 -4.71
CA LYS A 158 -3.27 15.22 -4.30
C LYS A 158 -3.44 16.48 -5.15
N GLN A 159 -2.37 17.23 -5.35
CA GLN A 159 -2.41 18.49 -6.08
C GLN A 159 -2.73 18.26 -7.56
N CYS A 160 -2.21 17.17 -8.17
CA CYS A 160 -2.58 16.75 -9.53
C CYS A 160 -4.06 16.41 -9.61
N LYS A 161 -4.58 15.62 -8.66
CA LYS A 161 -6.00 15.24 -8.61
C LYS A 161 -6.93 16.47 -8.52
N GLN A 162 -6.54 17.49 -7.75
CA GLN A 162 -7.33 18.70 -7.57
C GLN A 162 -7.25 19.67 -8.77
N SER A 163 -6.20 19.55 -9.58
CA SER A 163 -5.96 20.41 -10.74
C SER A 163 -6.83 19.98 -11.92
N LYS A 164 -7.52 20.96 -12.54
CA LYS A 164 -8.29 20.73 -13.77
C LYS A 164 -7.40 20.60 -15.02
N GLU A 165 -6.13 20.98 -14.90
CA GLU A 165 -5.18 21.04 -16.02
C GLU A 165 -4.21 19.84 -16.02
N GLU A 166 -3.87 19.29 -14.85
CA GLU A 166 -3.05 18.09 -14.73
C GLU A 166 -3.85 16.83 -15.05
N LYS A 167 -3.26 15.98 -15.89
CA LYS A 167 -3.86 14.70 -16.28
C LYS A 167 -3.22 13.50 -15.60
N ASP A 168 -2.14 13.71 -14.86
CA ASP A 168 -1.29 12.64 -14.33
C ASP A 168 -1.17 12.71 -12.81
N ALA A 169 -2.25 12.31 -12.15
CA ALA A 169 -2.26 12.13 -10.70
C ALA A 169 -1.67 10.77 -10.28
N TRP A 170 -1.42 9.85 -11.22
CA TRP A 170 -0.99 8.49 -10.92
C TRP A 170 0.50 8.41 -10.62
N PHE A 171 0.82 7.94 -9.42
CA PHE A 171 2.18 7.79 -8.96
C PHE A 171 2.45 6.33 -8.58
N GLU A 172 3.45 5.73 -9.21
CA GLU A 172 3.83 4.34 -8.98
C GLU A 172 5.15 4.26 -8.23
N ILE A 173 5.27 3.27 -7.36
CA ILE A 173 6.44 3.00 -6.52
C ILE A 173 6.79 1.52 -6.68
N SER A 174 8.01 1.25 -7.11
CA SER A 174 8.56 -0.10 -7.29
C SER A 174 9.92 -0.20 -6.57
N PRO A 175 10.54 -1.38 -6.47
CA PRO A 175 11.88 -1.50 -5.90
C PRO A 175 12.97 -0.70 -6.64
N HIS A 176 12.71 -0.27 -7.87
CA HIS A 176 13.70 0.41 -8.72
C HIS A 176 13.47 1.92 -8.80
N GLU A 177 12.22 2.30 -9.05
CA GLU A 177 11.84 3.69 -9.31
C GLU A 177 10.49 4.05 -8.71
N ALA A 178 10.32 5.35 -8.46
CA ALA A 178 9.09 5.98 -8.01
C ALA A 178 8.81 7.21 -8.90
N GLY A 179 7.59 7.36 -9.39
CA GLY A 179 7.30 8.44 -10.33
C GLY A 179 5.91 8.43 -10.97
N TYR A 180 5.73 9.39 -11.87
CA TYR A 180 4.47 9.68 -12.54
C TYR A 180 4.30 8.84 -13.81
N SER A 181 3.21 8.08 -13.86
CA SER A 181 3.02 7.04 -14.88
C SER A 181 2.81 7.60 -16.29
N LEU A 182 2.00 8.66 -16.45
CA LEU A 182 1.68 9.20 -17.78
C LEU A 182 2.75 10.16 -18.31
N THR A 183 3.41 10.88 -17.42
CA THR A 183 4.45 11.87 -17.71
C THR A 183 5.80 11.19 -17.96
N GLY A 184 5.99 9.98 -17.42
CA GLY A 184 7.25 9.25 -17.56
C GLY A 184 8.37 9.82 -16.71
N ALA A 185 8.03 10.53 -15.63
CA ALA A 185 9.01 11.23 -14.79
C ALA A 185 9.26 10.44 -13.51
N PHE A 186 10.48 9.93 -13.36
CA PHE A 186 10.86 8.98 -12.32
C PHE A 186 12.13 9.39 -11.58
N VAL A 187 12.23 8.92 -10.34
CA VAL A 187 13.43 8.97 -9.51
C VAL A 187 13.69 7.59 -8.92
N LYS A 188 14.93 7.28 -8.54
CA LYS A 188 15.23 6.06 -7.76
C LYS A 188 14.38 6.02 -6.50
N THR A 189 13.83 4.86 -6.14
CA THR A 189 12.95 4.71 -4.97
C THR A 189 13.60 5.18 -3.67
N SER A 190 14.88 4.87 -3.46
CA SER A 190 15.67 5.37 -2.32
C SER A 190 15.84 6.88 -2.25
N SER A 191 15.46 7.59 -3.30
CA SER A 191 15.50 9.06 -3.39
C SER A 191 14.11 9.69 -3.30
N PHE A 192 13.05 8.89 -3.28
CA PHE A 192 11.68 9.38 -3.15
C PHE A 192 11.49 10.07 -1.80
N GLY A 193 11.21 11.37 -1.85
CA GLY A 193 11.12 12.23 -0.67
C GLY A 193 12.41 12.95 -0.29
N SER A 194 13.51 12.75 -1.01
CA SER A 194 14.68 13.64 -0.91
C SER A 194 14.42 14.98 -1.59
N GLN A 195 15.10 16.05 -1.18
CA GLN A 195 14.98 17.37 -1.82
C GLN A 195 15.78 17.42 -3.12
N PHE A 196 15.17 17.94 -4.19
CA PHE A 196 15.81 18.17 -5.48
C PHE A 196 15.64 19.63 -5.89
N GLU A 197 16.53 20.10 -6.76
CA GLU A 197 16.33 21.36 -7.47
C GLU A 197 17.03 21.26 -8.82
N ASN A 198 16.30 21.59 -9.89
CA ASN A 198 16.76 21.51 -11.27
C ASN A 198 17.35 20.12 -11.61
N GLY A 199 16.66 19.06 -11.20
CA GLY A 199 17.04 17.67 -11.45
C GLY A 199 18.21 17.15 -10.61
N SER A 200 18.78 17.96 -9.71
CA SER A 200 19.90 17.57 -8.86
C SER A 200 19.45 17.40 -7.42
N LYS A 201 19.79 16.26 -6.80
CA LYS A 201 19.51 15.98 -5.37
C LYS A 201 20.31 16.96 -4.50
N LYS A 202 19.62 17.72 -3.65
CA LYS A 202 20.21 18.73 -2.74
C LYS A 202 20.37 18.21 -1.33
N LYS A 203 19.31 17.62 -0.77
CA LYS A 203 19.30 17.07 0.58
C LYS A 203 18.75 15.65 0.56
N PRO A 204 19.56 14.63 0.85
CA PRO A 204 19.04 13.28 0.99
C PRO A 204 18.09 13.20 2.19
N GLN A 205 17.05 12.39 2.06
CA GLN A 205 16.19 11.96 3.15
C GLN A 205 16.29 10.44 3.25
N PRO A 206 16.06 9.85 4.44
CA PRO A 206 15.93 8.40 4.57
C PRO A 206 14.88 7.85 3.61
N GLU A 207 15.13 6.66 3.06
CA GLU A 207 14.12 5.97 2.28
C GLU A 207 12.90 5.67 3.16
N THR A 208 11.74 5.66 2.51
CA THR A 208 10.48 5.33 3.18
C THR A 208 10.46 3.84 3.52
N ASP A 209 10.25 3.52 4.79
CA ASP A 209 10.04 2.14 5.21
C ASP A 209 8.66 1.59 4.79
N MET A 210 8.54 0.27 4.83
CA MET A 210 7.36 -0.45 4.38
C MET A 210 6.10 -0.10 5.17
N LEU A 211 6.21 0.09 6.49
CA LEU A 211 5.07 0.52 7.31
C LEU A 211 4.51 1.87 6.83
N TYR A 212 5.37 2.85 6.56
CA TYR A 212 4.91 4.12 5.98
C TYR A 212 4.36 3.94 4.57
N LEU A 213 4.95 3.10 3.73
CA LEU A 213 4.45 2.85 2.37
C LEU A 213 3.05 2.23 2.40
N GLN A 214 2.80 1.25 3.28
CA GLN A 214 1.48 0.66 3.53
C GLN A 214 0.47 1.73 4.00
N ALA A 215 0.90 2.66 4.85
CA ALA A 215 0.08 3.76 5.33
C ALA A 215 -0.23 4.79 4.25
N LEU A 216 0.74 5.11 3.39
CA LEU A 216 0.56 6.01 2.28
C LEU A 216 -0.42 5.41 1.26
N CYS A 217 -0.22 4.14 0.89
CA CYS A 217 -1.09 3.43 -0.02
C CYS A 217 -2.50 3.24 0.55
N GLY A 218 -2.64 3.06 1.87
CA GLY A 218 -3.92 2.84 2.57
C GLY A 218 -4.49 4.08 3.27
N SER A 219 -4.19 5.28 2.77
CA SER A 219 -4.64 6.56 3.32
C SER A 219 -5.96 7.08 2.72
N ALA A 220 -6.91 6.21 2.32
CA ALA A 220 -8.20 6.61 1.73
C ALA A 220 -8.99 7.62 2.58
N VAL A 221 -8.73 7.65 3.88
CA VAL A 221 -9.27 8.63 4.83
C VAL A 221 -8.82 10.08 4.57
N ALA A 222 -7.88 10.32 3.65
CA ALA A 222 -7.30 11.62 3.35
C ALA A 222 -8.20 12.57 2.53
N ASP A 223 -9.28 12.11 1.88
CA ASP A 223 -10.12 12.97 1.03
C ASP A 223 -11.62 12.97 1.39
N GLU A 224 -12.05 12.22 2.42
CA GLU A 224 -13.47 12.11 2.76
C GLU A 224 -13.89 12.95 3.97
N ASP A 225 -14.85 13.86 3.76
CA ASP A 225 -15.38 14.74 4.80
C ASP A 225 -16.14 14.00 5.92
N GLU A 226 -16.75 12.85 5.63
CA GLU A 226 -17.36 12.00 6.67
C GLU A 226 -16.32 11.25 7.50
N ILE A 227 -15.22 10.83 6.86
CA ILE A 227 -14.12 10.13 7.54
C ILE A 227 -13.33 11.08 8.45
N LYS A 228 -13.28 12.39 8.16
CA LYS A 228 -12.69 13.39 9.06
C LYS A 228 -13.18 13.24 10.50
N LYS A 229 -14.47 12.99 10.71
CA LYS A 229 -15.05 12.82 12.06
C LYS A 229 -14.52 11.56 12.75
N PHE A 230 -14.50 10.43 12.04
CA PHE A 230 -13.97 9.17 12.55
C PHE A 230 -12.47 9.28 12.87
N LEU A 231 -11.69 9.89 11.97
CA LEU A 231 -10.27 10.11 12.18
C LEU A 231 -10.00 11.05 13.36
N TRP A 232 -10.75 12.15 13.45
CA TRP A 232 -10.69 13.06 14.60
C TRP A 232 -10.97 12.33 15.91
N GLN A 233 -11.98 11.46 15.94
CA GLN A 233 -12.29 10.65 17.11
C GLN A 233 -11.12 9.72 17.45
N LYS A 234 -10.61 8.95 16.48
CA LYS A 234 -9.47 8.05 16.69
C LYS A 234 -8.20 8.77 17.17
N ILE A 235 -7.91 9.94 16.62
CA ILE A 235 -6.78 10.77 17.06
C ILE A 235 -7.02 11.32 18.46
N ASN A 236 -8.22 11.81 18.78
CA ASN A 236 -8.56 12.31 20.11
C ASN A 236 -8.47 11.19 21.15
N ASP A 237 -9.05 10.02 20.87
CA ASP A 237 -8.96 8.83 21.73
C ASP A 237 -7.49 8.45 21.98
N PHE A 238 -6.64 8.53 20.94
CA PHE A 238 -5.21 8.29 21.06
C PHE A 238 -4.51 9.34 21.94
N LEU A 239 -4.81 10.64 21.74
CA LEU A 239 -4.25 11.72 22.55
C LEU A 239 -4.69 11.63 24.02
N GLU A 240 -5.95 11.27 24.27
CA GLU A 240 -6.48 10.99 25.60
C GLU A 240 -5.78 9.76 26.21
N HIS A 241 -5.61 8.69 25.46
CA HIS A 241 -4.90 7.49 25.91
C HIS A 241 -3.44 7.77 26.30
N LEU A 242 -2.72 8.56 25.49
CA LEU A 242 -1.38 9.04 25.81
C LEU A 242 -1.34 9.84 27.12
N SER A 243 -2.40 10.62 27.39
CA SER A 243 -2.51 11.40 28.62
C SER A 243 -2.86 10.52 29.85
N HIS A 244 -3.68 9.49 29.66
CA HIS A 244 -4.19 8.62 30.73
C HIS A 244 -3.23 7.54 31.18
N LEU A 245 -2.40 7.00 30.29
CA LEU A 245 -1.53 5.87 30.60
C LEU A 245 -0.36 6.20 31.55
N GLY A 246 -0.19 7.45 32.00
CA GLY A 246 0.92 7.82 32.90
C GLY A 246 2.30 7.44 32.32
N MET A 247 2.36 7.17 31.01
CA MET A 247 3.42 6.49 30.27
C MET A 247 4.75 7.24 30.22
N PHE A 248 4.87 8.31 31.00
CA PHE A 248 6.11 8.98 31.35
C PHE A 248 7.07 8.06 32.13
N GLU A 249 6.56 7.08 32.90
CA GLU A 249 7.38 6.30 33.84
C GLU A 249 7.93 4.98 33.27
N GLU A 250 7.16 4.21 32.48
CA GLU A 250 7.59 2.89 31.96
C GLU A 250 8.59 2.99 30.79
N MET A 251 8.57 4.07 30.00
CA MET A 251 9.54 4.32 28.92
C MET A 251 10.92 4.79 29.42
N ARG A 252 11.09 4.95 30.73
CA ARG A 252 12.29 5.49 31.38
C ARG A 252 13.46 4.50 31.40
N GLU A 253 13.18 3.19 31.40
CA GLU A 253 14.20 2.15 31.59
C GLU A 253 14.89 1.71 30.28
N GLU A 254 14.21 1.75 29.13
CA GLU A 254 14.80 1.32 27.85
C GLU A 254 15.72 2.38 27.18
N TYR A 255 15.57 3.66 27.55
CA TYR A 255 16.31 4.77 26.93
C TYR A 255 17.75 4.94 27.44
N GLN A 256 18.16 4.23 28.49
CA GLN A 256 19.53 4.34 29.05
C GLN A 256 20.64 3.71 28.18
N LYS A 257 20.33 3.15 27.00
CA LYS A 257 21.28 2.32 26.22
C LYS A 257 21.76 2.83 24.85
N ALA A 258 21.47 4.06 24.40
CA ALA A 258 21.97 4.52 23.10
C ALA A 258 22.40 6.01 23.03
N ALA A 259 23.64 6.25 22.62
CA ALA A 259 24.25 7.53 22.18
C ALA A 259 25.26 7.19 21.04
N PRO A 260 25.76 8.12 20.18
CA PRO A 260 25.95 9.59 20.33
C PRO A 260 25.55 10.39 19.03
N ALA A 261 25.73 11.70 18.78
CA ALA A 261 26.56 12.77 19.31
C ALA A 261 25.96 14.16 18.95
N LYS A 262 25.67 15.01 19.96
CA LYS A 262 25.67 16.50 19.85
C LYS A 262 25.58 17.21 21.21
N LYS A 263 26.08 16.58 22.28
CA LYS A 263 25.84 16.96 23.68
C LYS A 263 27.05 17.55 24.43
N GLY A 264 28.23 17.67 23.82
CA GLY A 264 29.45 18.09 24.54
C GLY A 264 29.39 19.49 25.17
N TYR A 265 28.73 20.44 24.52
CA TYR A 265 28.60 21.81 25.02
C TYR A 265 27.43 21.98 26.00
N GLN A 266 26.36 21.20 25.81
CA GLN A 266 25.19 21.20 26.70
C GLN A 266 25.51 20.53 28.04
N VAL A 267 26.30 19.44 28.03
CA VAL A 267 26.72 18.73 29.25
C VAL A 267 27.55 19.63 30.19
N LEU A 268 28.33 20.56 29.66
CA LEU A 268 29.12 21.48 30.48
C LEU A 268 28.28 22.58 31.14
N MET A 269 27.20 23.02 30.49
CA MET A 269 26.24 23.97 31.05
C MET A 269 25.31 23.29 32.06
N ASP A 270 24.84 22.09 31.74
CA ASP A 270 23.98 21.29 32.62
C ASP A 270 24.72 20.86 33.91
N LEU A 271 26.04 20.62 33.88
CA LEU A 271 26.86 20.31 35.07
C LEU A 271 27.09 21.53 35.99
N VAL A 272 27.06 22.74 35.44
CA VAL A 272 27.15 23.99 36.21
C VAL A 272 25.80 24.29 36.89
N ASP A 273 24.70 24.11 36.17
CA ASP A 273 23.34 24.29 36.70
C ASP A 273 22.97 23.21 37.73
N MET A 274 23.44 21.97 37.56
CA MET A 274 23.24 20.87 38.51
C MET A 274 23.97 21.11 39.85
N ASN A 275 25.21 21.65 39.84
CA ASN A 275 25.92 21.99 41.08
C ASN A 275 25.26 23.17 41.82
N LEU A 276 24.73 24.15 41.09
CA LEU A 276 23.96 25.28 41.64
C LEU A 276 22.62 24.83 42.25
N THR A 277 21.99 23.77 41.72
CA THR A 277 20.69 23.28 42.17
C THR A 277 20.80 22.39 43.42
N VAL A 278 21.84 21.54 43.48
CA VAL A 278 22.14 20.70 44.66
C VAL A 278 22.60 21.52 45.86
N LEU A 279 23.42 22.56 45.64
CA LEU A 279 23.84 23.48 46.71
C LEU A 279 22.67 24.31 47.29
N ASN A 280 21.56 24.41 46.55
CA ASN A 280 20.36 25.15 46.95
C ASN A 280 19.17 24.26 47.35
N GLY A 281 19.35 22.93 47.41
CA GLY A 281 18.38 21.98 47.98
C GLY A 281 17.02 21.87 47.27
N LYS A 282 16.98 21.88 45.93
CA LYS A 282 15.72 21.87 45.15
C LYS A 282 15.58 20.72 44.12
N ASP A 283 14.32 20.57 43.71
CA ASP A 283 13.51 19.46 43.13
C ASP A 283 13.77 19.13 41.62
N PRO A 284 13.67 17.85 41.16
CA PRO A 284 14.19 17.35 39.88
C PRO A 284 13.23 17.57 38.68
N SER A 285 12.62 18.75 38.61
CA SER A 285 11.55 19.15 37.68
C SER A 285 11.98 19.30 36.21
N ASP A 286 13.27 19.45 35.91
CA ASP A 286 13.74 19.70 34.54
C ASP A 286 13.68 18.47 33.61
N LEU A 287 13.72 17.25 34.17
CA LEU A 287 13.60 16.01 33.40
C LEU A 287 12.13 15.70 33.03
N ASP A 288 11.21 16.07 33.91
CA ASP A 288 9.75 16.09 33.67
C ASP A 288 9.41 17.11 32.56
N GLN A 289 10.08 18.26 32.54
CA GLN A 289 9.84 19.32 31.57
C GLN A 289 10.26 18.94 30.13
N SER A 290 11.37 18.22 29.94
CA SER A 290 11.87 17.84 28.61
C SER A 290 10.99 16.80 27.88
N ILE A 291 10.47 15.82 28.63
CA ILE A 291 9.59 14.77 28.09
C ILE A 291 8.19 15.34 27.84
N ARG A 292 7.65 16.16 28.76
CA ARG A 292 6.39 16.88 28.54
C ARG A 292 6.49 17.83 27.34
N LYS A 293 7.61 18.52 27.18
CA LYS A 293 7.85 19.41 26.02
C LYS A 293 7.86 18.63 24.71
N THR A 294 8.51 17.47 24.66
CA THR A 294 8.55 16.60 23.48
C THR A 294 7.18 16.07 23.09
N LEU A 295 6.40 15.56 24.05
CA LEU A 295 5.04 15.07 23.79
C LEU A 295 4.10 16.21 23.40
N ASN A 296 4.27 17.41 23.97
CA ASN A 296 3.57 18.61 23.52
C ASN A 296 3.96 18.99 22.09
N ASP A 297 5.23 18.88 21.71
CA ASP A 297 5.70 19.23 20.36
C ASP A 297 5.17 18.26 19.29
N VAL A 298 5.14 16.94 19.58
CA VAL A 298 4.52 15.93 18.71
C VAL A 298 3.02 16.21 18.57
N SER A 299 2.31 16.42 19.68
CA SER A 299 0.88 16.75 19.67
C SER A 299 0.59 18.04 18.91
N ILE A 300 1.40 19.10 19.09
CA ILE A 300 1.29 20.35 18.32
C ILE A 300 1.51 20.09 16.84
N ARG A 301 2.47 19.23 16.46
CA ARG A 301 2.71 18.88 15.06
C ARG A 301 1.52 18.11 14.46
N ILE A 302 0.98 17.12 15.18
CA ILE A 302 -0.22 16.39 14.77
C ILE A 302 -1.38 17.38 14.58
N CYS A 303 -1.62 18.28 15.53
CA CYS A 303 -2.63 19.34 15.41
C CYS A 303 -2.41 20.23 14.18
N LYS A 304 -1.17 20.65 13.89
CA LYS A 304 -0.85 21.41 12.67
C LYS A 304 -1.17 20.61 11.41
N CYS A 305 -0.79 19.33 11.36
CA CYS A 305 -1.10 18.45 10.24
C CYS A 305 -2.61 18.25 10.07
N MET A 306 -3.40 18.21 11.15
CA MET A 306 -4.86 18.17 11.07
C MET A 306 -5.46 19.48 10.56
N VAL A 307 -5.05 20.62 11.12
CA VAL A 307 -5.55 21.95 10.70
C VAL A 307 -5.22 22.23 9.24
N GLN A 308 -4.03 21.84 8.78
CA GLN A 308 -3.58 22.02 7.40
C GLN A 308 -3.90 20.83 6.50
N TRP A 309 -4.48 19.76 7.05
CA TRP A 309 -4.85 18.53 6.37
C TRP A 309 -3.71 17.91 5.52
N ILE A 310 -2.55 17.72 6.15
CA ILE A 310 -1.31 17.28 5.50
C ILE A 310 -1.18 15.77 5.54
N TRP A 311 -1.14 15.15 4.35
CA TRP A 311 -0.92 13.73 4.13
C TRP A 311 0.25 13.51 3.17
N GLY A 312 1.03 12.47 3.42
CA GLY A 312 2.04 11.98 2.48
C GLY A 312 3.10 12.98 2.03
N ARG A 313 3.26 14.12 2.74
CA ARG A 313 4.06 15.25 2.25
C ARG A 313 5.52 14.86 2.05
N LYS A 314 6.01 15.10 0.84
CA LYS A 314 7.39 14.83 0.42
C LYS A 314 7.90 15.99 -0.41
N TYR A 315 9.22 16.16 -0.46
CA TYR A 315 9.83 17.08 -1.41
C TYR A 315 9.53 16.64 -2.85
N ASP A 316 9.31 17.62 -3.71
CA ASP A 316 9.09 17.42 -5.13
C ASP A 316 10.43 17.17 -5.84
N PHE A 317 10.62 15.98 -6.40
CA PHE A 317 11.84 15.69 -7.16
C PHE A 317 11.90 16.40 -8.51
N LEU A 318 10.77 16.98 -8.96
CA LEU A 318 10.64 17.73 -10.19
C LEU A 318 10.85 19.25 -10.01
N GLN A 319 11.07 19.70 -8.77
CA GLN A 319 11.19 21.13 -8.43
C GLN A 319 12.20 21.85 -9.33
N ASN A 320 11.75 22.93 -9.94
CA ASN A 320 12.52 23.83 -10.81
C ASN A 320 13.21 23.13 -12.00
N MET A 321 12.73 21.95 -12.43
CA MET A 321 13.25 21.34 -13.66
C MET A 321 12.83 22.12 -14.90
N ASN A 322 13.76 22.32 -15.83
CA ASN A 322 13.46 22.91 -17.14
C ASN A 322 13.05 21.84 -18.15
N ASN A 323 11.79 21.37 -18.07
CA ASN A 323 11.27 20.37 -19.00
C ASN A 323 9.85 20.71 -19.50
N LYS A 324 9.73 21.06 -20.78
CA LYS A 324 8.45 21.42 -21.41
C LYS A 324 7.45 20.26 -21.54
N ARG A 325 7.89 19.00 -21.35
CA ARG A 325 7.01 17.82 -21.39
C ARG A 325 6.32 17.56 -20.05
N VAL A 326 6.86 18.10 -18.96
CA VAL A 326 6.29 17.97 -17.62
C VAL A 326 5.33 19.15 -17.38
N PRO A 327 4.10 18.91 -16.90
CA PRO A 327 3.18 19.97 -16.50
C PRO A 327 3.83 21.02 -15.58
N SER A 328 3.63 22.31 -15.86
CA SER A 328 4.34 23.38 -15.13
C SER A 328 4.05 23.41 -13.62
N THR A 329 2.91 22.88 -13.22
CA THR A 329 2.45 22.73 -11.84
C THR A 329 3.24 21.70 -11.05
N LEU A 330 3.71 20.64 -11.71
CA LEU A 330 4.68 19.67 -11.17
C LEU A 330 6.10 20.25 -11.04
N LEU A 331 6.37 21.44 -11.57
CA LEU A 331 7.72 22.03 -11.56
C LEU A 331 7.88 23.15 -10.55
N LYS A 332 6.78 23.72 -10.05
CA LYS A 332 6.77 24.96 -9.26
C LYS A 332 6.78 24.74 -7.75
N SER A 333 6.29 23.59 -7.29
CA SER A 333 6.17 23.32 -5.86
C SER A 333 7.48 22.78 -5.30
N GLU A 334 7.78 23.14 -4.04
CA GLU A 334 8.85 22.48 -3.28
C GLU A 334 8.42 21.12 -2.74
N THR A 335 7.11 20.94 -2.52
CA THR A 335 6.55 19.73 -1.92
C THR A 335 5.31 19.25 -2.64
N ARG A 336 5.05 17.95 -2.57
CA ARG A 336 3.84 17.29 -3.06
C ARG A 336 3.25 16.42 -1.95
N ASP A 337 1.93 16.28 -1.97
CA ASP A 337 1.18 15.49 -0.99
C ASP A 337 0.62 14.26 -1.73
N TYR A 338 0.88 13.08 -1.19
CA TYR A 338 0.49 11.81 -1.80
C TYR A 338 -0.53 11.08 -0.93
N GLU A 339 -1.48 10.41 -1.57
CA GLU A 339 -2.63 9.79 -0.93
C GLU A 339 -2.98 8.44 -1.57
N ASP A 340 -3.89 7.70 -0.95
CA ASP A 340 -4.39 6.42 -1.45
C ASP A 340 -4.95 6.56 -2.87
N ALA A 341 -4.47 5.73 -3.80
CA ALA A 341 -4.94 5.74 -5.17
C ALA A 341 -6.42 5.37 -5.31
N GLY A 342 -7.01 4.69 -4.32
CA GLY A 342 -8.43 4.37 -4.27
C GLY A 342 -9.33 5.61 -4.24
N LEU A 343 -8.80 6.77 -3.87
CA LEU A 343 -9.48 8.05 -3.92
C LEU A 343 -9.64 8.60 -5.35
N LEU A 344 -8.95 8.04 -6.34
CA LEU A 344 -9.09 8.37 -7.75
C LEU A 344 -9.72 7.22 -8.54
N LEU A 345 -9.23 6.00 -8.30
CA LEU A 345 -9.74 4.77 -8.88
C LEU A 345 -9.29 3.60 -8.02
N ASN A 346 -10.24 2.82 -7.52
CA ASN A 346 -9.95 1.73 -6.58
C ASN A 346 -9.24 0.51 -7.20
N SER A 347 -8.59 0.61 -8.37
CA SER A 347 -7.79 -0.46 -8.97
C SER A 347 -6.60 0.12 -9.76
N PRO A 348 -5.41 -0.51 -9.72
CA PRO A 348 -4.17 0.04 -10.27
C PRO A 348 -4.03 -0.15 -11.80
N TYR A 349 -5.07 0.12 -12.59
CA TYR A 349 -5.00 -0.03 -14.04
C TYR A 349 -3.89 0.82 -14.68
N PHE A 350 -3.74 2.07 -14.23
CA PHE A 350 -2.82 3.03 -14.84
C PHE A 350 -1.35 2.72 -14.59
N SER A 351 -1.04 1.99 -13.52
CA SER A 351 0.32 1.50 -13.24
C SER A 351 0.68 0.25 -14.04
N VAL A 352 -0.18 -0.28 -14.91
CA VAL A 352 0.19 -1.38 -15.82
C VAL A 352 0.00 -1.00 -17.28
N LEU A 353 -0.80 0.04 -17.57
CA LEU A 353 -1.07 0.54 -18.91
C LEU A 353 0.04 1.46 -19.48
N ARG A 354 1.19 1.58 -18.81
CA ARG A 354 2.40 2.20 -19.40
C ARG A 354 2.77 1.43 -20.67
N LYS A 355 3.01 2.16 -21.78
CA LYS A 355 3.30 1.54 -23.09
C LYS A 355 4.53 0.65 -23.04
N GLU A 356 5.50 1.01 -22.22
CA GLU A 356 6.76 0.29 -22.04
C GLU A 356 6.57 -1.10 -21.41
N ARG A 357 5.46 -1.32 -20.67
CA ARG A 357 5.14 -2.63 -20.08
C ARG A 357 4.54 -3.60 -21.09
N ASN A 358 3.97 -3.10 -22.18
CA ASN A 358 3.41 -3.90 -23.28
C ASN A 358 2.53 -5.07 -22.80
N ILE A 359 1.59 -4.79 -21.88
CA ILE A 359 0.72 -5.80 -21.27
C ILE A 359 -0.22 -6.41 -22.32
N ASP A 360 -0.25 -7.74 -22.40
CA ASP A 360 -1.16 -8.49 -23.26
C ASP A 360 -2.44 -8.88 -22.51
N LEU A 361 -2.34 -9.19 -21.21
CA LEU A 361 -3.44 -9.63 -20.35
C LEU A 361 -3.39 -8.98 -18.96
N ILE A 362 -4.54 -8.49 -18.52
CA ILE A 362 -4.78 -7.96 -17.17
C ILE A 362 -5.75 -8.89 -16.45
N ILE A 363 -5.38 -9.35 -15.26
CA ILE A 363 -6.26 -10.06 -14.33
C ILE A 363 -6.59 -9.08 -13.19
N SER A 364 -7.80 -8.56 -13.16
CA SER A 364 -8.27 -7.61 -12.15
C SER A 364 -9.11 -8.33 -11.10
N LEU A 365 -8.60 -8.35 -9.86
CA LEU A 365 -9.30 -8.84 -8.68
C LEU A 365 -9.95 -7.65 -7.98
N ASP A 366 -11.28 -7.61 -7.97
CA ASP A 366 -12.04 -6.49 -7.40
C ASP A 366 -12.57 -6.84 -6.00
N PHE A 367 -11.97 -6.20 -5.02
CA PHE A 367 -12.30 -6.23 -3.59
C PHE A 367 -13.00 -4.95 -3.14
N SER A 368 -13.62 -4.19 -4.04
CA SER A 368 -14.31 -2.94 -3.70
C SER A 368 -15.54 -3.18 -2.83
N GLU A 369 -15.91 -2.18 -2.05
CA GLU A 369 -17.22 -2.13 -1.41
C GLU A 369 -18.17 -1.34 -2.31
N GLY A 370 -19.41 -1.77 -2.44
CA GLY A 370 -20.38 -1.18 -3.35
C GLY A 370 -20.38 -1.86 -4.73
N ASP A 371 -20.39 -1.06 -5.79
CA ASP A 371 -20.55 -1.57 -7.16
C ASP A 371 -19.29 -2.32 -7.64
N PRO A 372 -19.40 -3.64 -7.92
CA PRO A 372 -18.26 -4.50 -8.24
C PRO A 372 -17.65 -4.22 -9.63
N PHE A 373 -18.23 -3.34 -10.43
CA PHE A 373 -17.74 -2.99 -11.76
C PHE A 373 -17.33 -1.52 -11.89
N MET A 374 -17.46 -0.74 -10.82
CA MET A 374 -17.11 0.69 -10.84
C MET A 374 -15.67 0.89 -11.31
N THR A 375 -14.73 0.11 -10.78
CA THR A 375 -13.29 0.23 -11.11
C THR A 375 -13.02 0.02 -12.60
N VAL A 376 -13.55 -1.06 -13.20
CA VAL A 376 -13.27 -1.39 -14.61
C VAL A 376 -14.01 -0.43 -15.57
N ARG A 377 -15.21 0.03 -15.23
CA ARG A 377 -15.93 1.04 -16.03
C ARG A 377 -15.25 2.40 -15.98
N GLU A 378 -14.83 2.85 -14.81
CA GLU A 378 -14.12 4.12 -14.65
C GLU A 378 -12.74 4.08 -15.31
N ALA A 379 -12.03 2.95 -15.23
CA ALA A 379 -10.79 2.73 -15.97
C ALA A 379 -11.02 2.90 -17.49
N ALA A 380 -12.06 2.29 -18.05
CA ALA A 380 -12.38 2.42 -19.47
C ALA A 380 -12.70 3.87 -19.87
N GLU A 381 -13.52 4.57 -19.08
CA GLU A 381 -13.88 5.97 -19.33
C GLU A 381 -12.67 6.91 -19.24
N MET A 382 -11.80 6.72 -18.25
CA MET A 382 -10.56 7.50 -18.15
C MET A 382 -9.58 7.17 -19.27
N CYS A 383 -9.41 5.90 -19.64
CA CYS A 383 -8.58 5.51 -20.77
C CYS A 383 -9.08 6.13 -22.08
N LYS A 384 -10.39 6.16 -22.29
CA LYS A 384 -11.02 6.86 -23.44
C LYS A 384 -10.71 8.35 -23.46
N LYS A 385 -10.83 9.05 -22.32
CA LYS A 385 -10.48 10.48 -22.18
C LYS A 385 -8.99 10.75 -22.43
N LEU A 386 -8.12 9.84 -21.98
CA LEU A 386 -6.67 9.94 -22.09
C LEU A 386 -6.10 9.36 -23.39
N LYS A 387 -6.95 8.75 -24.24
CA LYS A 387 -6.57 8.06 -25.48
C LYS A 387 -5.57 6.92 -25.24
N ILE A 388 -5.74 6.21 -24.13
CA ILE A 388 -5.01 4.99 -23.81
C ILE A 388 -5.85 3.81 -24.32
N PRO A 389 -5.28 2.86 -25.10
CA PRO A 389 -6.00 1.68 -25.54
C PRO A 389 -6.48 0.84 -24.35
N PHE A 390 -7.78 0.61 -24.27
CA PHE A 390 -8.44 -0.19 -23.25
C PHE A 390 -9.71 -0.79 -23.87
N PRO A 391 -10.14 -2.01 -23.50
CA PRO A 391 -11.37 -2.60 -24.05
C PRO A 391 -12.62 -1.80 -23.65
N GLU A 392 -13.67 -1.90 -24.46
CA GLU A 392 -14.99 -1.42 -24.05
C GLU A 392 -15.55 -2.34 -22.95
N VAL A 393 -16.21 -1.72 -21.97
CA VAL A 393 -16.73 -2.42 -20.79
C VAL A 393 -18.25 -2.37 -20.83
N ASN A 394 -18.83 -3.43 -21.35
CA ASN A 394 -20.27 -3.62 -21.44
C ASN A 394 -20.70 -4.73 -20.48
N ILE A 395 -21.48 -4.39 -19.46
CA ILE A 395 -21.94 -5.31 -18.42
C ILE A 395 -23.46 -5.43 -18.54
N PRO A 396 -24.02 -6.64 -18.61
CA PRO A 396 -25.47 -6.83 -18.57
C PRO A 396 -26.08 -6.22 -17.30
N SER A 397 -27.23 -5.55 -17.41
CA SER A 397 -27.85 -4.88 -16.27
C SER A 397 -28.16 -5.85 -15.11
N GLU A 398 -28.48 -7.11 -15.42
CA GLU A 398 -28.71 -8.18 -14.43
C GLU A 398 -27.46 -8.52 -13.63
N ASP A 399 -26.27 -8.41 -14.24
CA ASP A 399 -25.01 -8.76 -13.61
C ASP A 399 -24.55 -7.68 -12.60
N VAL A 400 -25.12 -6.47 -12.65
CA VAL A 400 -24.77 -5.37 -11.72
C VAL A 400 -25.18 -5.71 -10.28
N GLU A 401 -26.37 -6.28 -10.09
CA GLU A 401 -26.86 -6.71 -8.77
C GLU A 401 -26.47 -8.15 -8.44
N LYS A 402 -26.33 -8.99 -9.47
CA LYS A 402 -26.01 -10.42 -9.35
C LYS A 402 -24.77 -10.76 -10.17
N PRO A 403 -23.59 -10.25 -9.80
CA PRO A 403 -22.38 -10.50 -10.56
C PRO A 403 -22.07 -12.00 -10.60
N LYS A 404 -21.70 -12.49 -11.77
CA LYS A 404 -20.93 -13.71 -12.02
C LYS A 404 -19.49 -13.58 -11.51
N ASP A 405 -18.77 -14.68 -11.51
CA ASP A 405 -17.40 -14.79 -11.00
C ASP A 405 -16.30 -14.46 -12.01
N PHE A 406 -16.64 -14.23 -13.29
CA PHE A 406 -15.65 -14.08 -14.35
C PHE A 406 -16.17 -13.30 -15.56
N TYR A 407 -15.46 -12.22 -15.92
CA TYR A 407 -15.76 -11.39 -17.08
C TYR A 407 -14.51 -11.18 -17.92
N VAL A 408 -14.68 -11.15 -19.25
CA VAL A 408 -13.58 -10.91 -20.19
C VAL A 408 -13.96 -9.76 -21.12
N PHE A 409 -13.12 -8.75 -21.16
CA PHE A 409 -13.25 -7.59 -22.05
C PHE A 409 -12.08 -7.58 -23.04
N LYS A 410 -12.40 -7.49 -24.34
CA LYS A 410 -11.41 -7.48 -25.43
C LYS A 410 -11.54 -6.21 -26.25
N GLY A 411 -10.41 -5.68 -26.69
CA GLY A 411 -10.34 -4.45 -27.47
C GLY A 411 -9.27 -4.53 -28.56
N LYS A 412 -9.40 -3.69 -29.58
CA LYS A 412 -8.38 -3.62 -30.64
C LYS A 412 -7.15 -2.87 -30.13
N ASN A 413 -5.97 -3.48 -30.27
CA ASN A 413 -4.69 -2.92 -29.82
C ASN A 413 -4.68 -2.53 -28.33
N ALA A 414 -5.43 -3.27 -27.51
CA ALA A 414 -5.57 -3.08 -26.07
C ALA A 414 -5.33 -4.42 -25.36
N PRO A 415 -4.88 -4.42 -24.08
CA PRO A 415 -4.81 -5.65 -23.31
C PRO A 415 -6.19 -6.30 -23.19
N THR A 416 -6.22 -7.63 -23.16
CA THR A 416 -7.42 -8.34 -22.69
C THR A 416 -7.55 -8.09 -21.18
N VAL A 417 -8.75 -7.80 -20.70
CA VAL A 417 -9.01 -7.58 -19.28
C VAL A 417 -9.94 -8.67 -18.77
N ILE A 418 -9.45 -9.47 -17.83
CA ILE A 418 -10.25 -10.35 -17.00
C ILE A 418 -10.62 -9.59 -15.73
N HIS A 419 -11.91 -9.56 -15.39
CA HIS A 419 -12.41 -8.92 -14.18
C HIS A 419 -13.13 -9.95 -13.31
N ILE A 420 -12.75 -10.00 -12.03
CA ILE A 420 -13.24 -10.98 -11.06
C ILE A 420 -13.75 -10.23 -9.82
N PRO A 421 -15.07 -10.08 -9.66
CA PRO A 421 -15.67 -9.58 -8.42
C PRO A 421 -15.44 -10.54 -7.25
N LEU A 422 -15.05 -10.00 -6.09
CA LEU A 422 -14.82 -10.78 -4.88
C LEU A 422 -16.06 -11.57 -4.46
N PHE A 423 -17.21 -10.90 -4.32
CA PHE A 423 -18.48 -11.54 -3.97
C PHE A 423 -19.37 -11.61 -5.21
N ASN A 424 -19.84 -12.82 -5.51
CA ASN A 424 -20.61 -13.10 -6.71
C ASN A 424 -21.57 -14.28 -6.48
N VAL A 425 -22.50 -14.49 -7.42
CA VAL A 425 -23.54 -15.53 -7.26
C VAL A 425 -22.98 -16.95 -7.22
N VAL A 426 -21.76 -17.17 -7.71
CA VAL A 426 -21.15 -18.51 -7.77
C VAL A 426 -20.52 -18.89 -6.44
N ASN A 427 -19.83 -17.95 -5.76
CA ASN A 427 -19.18 -18.22 -4.48
C ASN A 427 -20.03 -17.87 -3.26
N CYS A 428 -21.00 -16.96 -3.40
CA CYS A 428 -21.86 -16.46 -2.31
C CYS A 428 -23.34 -16.86 -2.44
N GLY A 429 -23.77 -17.42 -3.58
CA GLY A 429 -25.20 -17.69 -3.83
C GLY A 429 -26.01 -16.39 -3.89
N ASP A 430 -27.23 -16.40 -3.34
CA ASP A 430 -28.09 -15.21 -3.26
C ASP A 430 -27.72 -14.25 -2.10
N ASP A 431 -26.75 -14.60 -1.24
CA ASP A 431 -26.42 -13.88 0.00
C ASP A 431 -25.30 -12.82 -0.15
N ILE A 432 -25.08 -12.28 -1.35
CA ILE A 432 -23.97 -11.33 -1.64
C ILE A 432 -23.96 -10.12 -0.68
N GLU A 433 -25.14 -9.60 -0.34
CA GLU A 433 -25.28 -8.46 0.58
C GLU A 433 -24.79 -8.82 2.00
N THR A 434 -25.10 -10.03 2.48
CA THR A 434 -24.65 -10.53 3.79
C THR A 434 -23.12 -10.61 3.84
N TRP A 435 -22.50 -11.13 2.78
CA TRP A 435 -21.04 -11.18 2.64
C TRP A 435 -20.43 -9.78 2.63
N SER A 436 -21.00 -8.88 1.84
CA SER A 436 -20.54 -7.50 1.74
C SER A 436 -20.62 -6.76 3.08
N ASN A 437 -21.72 -6.93 3.82
CA ASN A 437 -21.93 -6.34 5.15
C ASN A 437 -21.01 -6.93 6.23
N LYS A 438 -20.66 -8.22 6.11
CA LYS A 438 -19.72 -8.89 7.01
C LYS A 438 -18.28 -8.41 6.79
N TYR A 439 -17.91 -8.13 5.55
CA TYR A 439 -16.56 -7.75 5.16
C TYR A 439 -16.47 -6.28 4.71
N ARG A 440 -16.97 -5.34 5.51
CA ARG A 440 -16.85 -3.90 5.23
C ARG A 440 -15.39 -3.41 5.20
N THR A 441 -15.17 -2.29 4.50
CA THR A 441 -13.84 -1.67 4.34
C THR A 441 -13.34 -1.11 5.67
N PHE A 442 -14.20 -0.40 6.39
CA PHE A 442 -13.92 0.21 7.68
C PHE A 442 -14.59 -0.58 8.80
N GLN A 443 -13.83 -1.49 9.41
CA GLN A 443 -14.23 -2.22 10.62
C GLN A 443 -12.99 -2.72 11.35
N GLY A 444 -13.13 -3.19 12.60
CA GLY A 444 -11.99 -3.71 13.36
C GLY A 444 -11.29 -4.91 12.69
N PRO A 445 -10.08 -5.27 13.16
CA PRO A 445 -9.33 -6.38 12.59
C PRO A 445 -10.10 -7.71 12.63
N TYR A 446 -9.95 -8.51 11.57
CA TYR A 446 -10.62 -9.79 11.41
C TYR A 446 -10.13 -10.83 12.42
N SER A 447 -11.06 -11.69 12.86
CA SER A 447 -10.70 -12.91 13.59
C SER A 447 -10.05 -13.93 12.66
N ALA A 448 -9.43 -14.97 13.23
CA ALA A 448 -8.83 -16.06 12.46
C ALA A 448 -9.88 -16.78 11.57
N GLU A 449 -11.12 -16.91 12.07
CA GLU A 449 -12.24 -17.49 11.32
C GLU A 449 -12.61 -16.61 10.13
N MET A 450 -12.76 -15.29 10.35
CA MET A 450 -13.07 -14.34 9.28
C MET A 450 -12.01 -14.33 8.19
N ILE A 451 -10.72 -14.41 8.57
CA ILE A 451 -9.59 -14.50 7.64
C ILE A 451 -9.71 -15.77 6.79
N THR A 452 -9.88 -16.92 7.45
CA THR A 452 -9.96 -18.23 6.77
C THR A 452 -11.12 -18.27 5.78
N GLU A 453 -12.29 -17.82 6.22
CA GLU A 453 -13.52 -17.81 5.42
C GLU A 453 -13.40 -16.90 4.19
N LEU A 454 -12.86 -15.68 4.35
CA LEU A 454 -12.70 -14.76 3.22
C LEU A 454 -11.66 -15.26 2.22
N MET A 455 -10.57 -15.86 2.69
CA MET A 455 -9.58 -16.48 1.81
C MET A 455 -10.18 -17.60 0.98
N GLU A 456 -11.06 -18.42 1.57
CA GLU A 456 -11.75 -19.50 0.85
C GLU A 456 -12.66 -18.92 -0.24
N VAL A 457 -13.43 -17.87 0.07
CA VAL A 457 -14.32 -17.21 -0.91
C VAL A 457 -13.54 -16.58 -2.06
N ALA A 458 -12.46 -15.86 -1.75
CA ALA A 458 -11.60 -15.25 -2.77
C ALA A 458 -10.84 -16.31 -3.59
N GLY A 459 -10.43 -17.41 -2.96
CA GLY A 459 -9.83 -18.56 -3.63
C GLY A 459 -10.80 -19.24 -4.59
N LYS A 460 -12.07 -19.43 -4.21
CA LYS A 460 -13.11 -20.03 -5.08
C LYS A 460 -13.23 -19.34 -6.43
N ASN A 461 -13.07 -18.03 -6.48
CA ASN A 461 -13.11 -17.28 -7.75
C ASN A 461 -12.02 -17.72 -8.74
N ILE A 462 -10.86 -18.15 -8.24
CA ILE A 462 -9.77 -18.67 -9.06
C ILE A 462 -10.00 -20.15 -9.38
N SER A 463 -10.34 -20.98 -8.38
CA SER A 463 -10.52 -22.42 -8.61
C SER A 463 -11.68 -22.72 -9.56
N ASN A 464 -12.80 -21.99 -9.44
CA ASN A 464 -13.96 -22.16 -10.31
C ASN A 464 -13.68 -21.74 -11.75
N ASN A 465 -12.73 -20.83 -11.95
CA ASN A 465 -12.42 -20.27 -13.27
C ASN A 465 -11.05 -20.67 -13.79
N ARG A 466 -10.41 -21.70 -13.23
CA ARG A 466 -9.07 -22.15 -13.64
C ARG A 466 -8.97 -22.40 -15.14
N GLU A 467 -9.94 -23.12 -15.72
CA GLU A 467 -9.93 -23.43 -17.15
C GLU A 467 -10.14 -22.18 -18.01
N LYS A 468 -11.04 -21.28 -17.60
CA LYS A 468 -11.28 -20.00 -18.31
C LYS A 468 -10.06 -19.08 -18.26
N LEU A 469 -9.38 -19.03 -17.10
CA LEU A 469 -8.11 -18.30 -16.95
C LEU A 469 -7.06 -18.85 -17.91
N LEU A 470 -6.87 -20.17 -17.91
CA LEU A 470 -5.92 -20.84 -18.80
C LEU A 470 -6.25 -20.58 -20.28
N GLU A 471 -7.51 -20.63 -20.67
CA GLU A 471 -7.96 -20.33 -22.03
C GLU A 471 -7.59 -18.90 -22.44
N GLN A 472 -7.82 -17.90 -21.57
CA GLN A 472 -7.47 -16.51 -21.90
C GLN A 472 -5.96 -16.28 -21.91
N ILE A 473 -5.20 -16.95 -21.05
CA ILE A 473 -3.73 -16.91 -21.08
C ILE A 473 -3.22 -17.48 -22.41
N GLN A 474 -3.73 -18.64 -22.83
CA GLN A 474 -3.37 -19.26 -24.11
C GLN A 474 -3.76 -18.39 -25.31
N ALA A 475 -4.91 -17.70 -25.23
CA ALA A 475 -5.39 -16.83 -26.31
C ALA A 475 -4.52 -15.58 -26.55
N VAL A 476 -3.68 -15.18 -25.59
CA VAL A 476 -2.76 -14.04 -25.73
C VAL A 476 -1.30 -14.44 -26.01
N MET A 477 -1.00 -15.75 -26.02
CA MET A 477 0.31 -16.23 -26.47
C MET A 477 0.49 -15.96 -27.97
N LYS A 478 1.66 -15.44 -28.36
CA LYS A 478 1.95 -15.02 -29.74
C LYS A 478 2.57 -16.13 -30.58
#